data_AF-A0A379GFC5-F1
#
_entry.id   AF-A0A379GFC5-F1
#
_cell.length_a   1.000
_cell.length_b   1.000
_cell.length_c   1.000
_cell.angle_alpha   90.00
_cell.angle_beta   90.00
_cell.angle_gamma   90.00
#
_symmetry.space_group_name_H-M   'P 1'
#
loop_
_entity.id
_entity.type
_entity.pdbx_description
1 polymer ?
#
loop_
_entity_poly.entity_id
_entity_poly.type
_entity_poly.pdbx_seq_one_letter_code
_entity_poly.pdbx_strand_id
1 'polypeptide(L)' 'MNYKEFAKQILAIVGGEDNIKSLVHCSTRLRFTLHNEDKN' A
#
# COMPACT_ATOMS: atom_id res chain seq x y z
N MET A 1 -12.52 -8.11 12.34
CA MET A 1 -11.40 -7.33 11.74
C MET A 1 -11.90 -6.68 10.46
N ASN A 2 -11.92 -5.36 10.37
CA ASN A 2 -12.40 -4.67 9.16
C ASN A 2 -11.24 -4.41 8.19
N TYR A 3 -10.86 -5.44 7.43
CA TYR A 3 -9.75 -5.35 6.48
C TYR A 3 -9.98 -4.29 5.40
N LYS A 4 -11.23 -3.94 5.08
CA LYS A 4 -11.53 -2.89 4.10
C LYS A 4 -11.15 -1.51 4.63
N GLU A 5 -11.45 -1.21 5.89
CA GLU A 5 -11.04 0.06 6.50
C GLU A 5 -9.52 0.13 6.66
N PHE A 6 -8.88 -0.97 7.06
CA PHE A 6 -7.43 -1.04 7.17
C PHE A 6 -6.74 -0.85 5.82
N ALA A 7 -7.25 -1.49 4.76
CA ALA A 7 -6.73 -1.31 3.41
C ALA A 7 -6.85 0.14 2.93
N LYS A 8 -7.97 0.81 3.20
CA LYS A 8 -8.15 2.25 2.87
C LYS A 8 -7.12 3.13 3.57
N GLN A 9 -6.81 2.84 4.85
CA GLN A 9 -5.78 3.58 5.58
C GLN A 9 -4.39 3.35 4.97
N ILE A 10 -4.05 2.11 4.62
CA ILE A 10 -2.78 1.80 3.95
C ILE A 10 -2.69 2.55 2.61
N LEU A 11 -3.75 2.52 1.79
CA LEU A 11 -3.80 3.22 0.51
C LEU A 11 -3.57 4.73 0.68
N ALA A 12 -4.20 5.37 1.67
CA ALA A 12 -3.97 6.78 1.96
C ALA A 12 -2.51 7.06 2.36
N ILE A 13 -1.93 6.17 3.17
CA ILE A 13 -0.56 6.28 3.66
C ILE A 13 0.45 6.09 2.51
N VAL A 14 0.20 5.26 1.51
CA VAL A 14 1.15 5.03 0.40
C VAL A 14 0.98 6.02 -0.77
N GLY A 15 0.10 7.01 -0.64
CA GLY A 15 -0.12 8.05 -1.67
C GLY A 15 -1.23 7.73 -2.69
N GLY A 16 -2.12 6.79 -2.36
CA GLY A 16 -3.23 6.37 -3.22
C GLY A 16 -2.86 5.22 -4.16
N GLU A 17 -3.85 4.75 -4.93
CA GLU A 17 -3.67 3.68 -5.91
C GLU A 17 -2.72 4.12 -7.04
N ASP A 18 -2.81 5.38 -7.48
CA ASP A 18 -1.95 5.95 -8.51
C ASP A 18 -0.45 5.91 -8.17
N ASN A 19 -0.09 5.89 -6.88
CA ASN A 19 1.30 5.80 -6.47
C ASN A 19 1.80 4.34 -6.36
N ILE A 20 0.96 3.33 -6.56
CA ILE A 20 1.34 1.91 -6.46
C ILE A 20 1.64 1.36 -7.85
N LYS A 21 2.91 1.04 -8.08
CA LYS A 21 3.35 0.37 -9.31
C LYS A 21 3.03 -1.12 -9.31
N SER A 22 3.19 -1.79 -8.16
CA SER A 22 2.85 -3.21 -8.01
C SER A 22 2.72 -3.61 -6.53
N LEU A 23 1.92 -4.65 -6.28
CA LEU A 23 1.76 -5.27 -4.96
C LEU A 23 2.06 -6.76 -5.04
N VAL A 24 2.97 -7.23 -4.20
CA VAL A 24 3.28 -8.66 -4.03
C VAL A 24 3.01 -9.03 -2.57
N HIS A 25 2.43 -10.20 -2.34
CA HIS A 25 2.19 -10.71 -1.00
C HIS A 25 2.91 -12.03 -0.77
N CYS A 26 3.39 -12.23 0.46
CA CYS A 26 3.74 -13.54 1.00
C CYS A 26 2.90 -13.81 2.26
N SER A 27 3.11 -14.96 2.91
CA SER A 27 2.30 -15.38 4.07
C SER A 27 2.29 -14.38 5.23
N THR A 28 3.30 -13.51 5.35
CA THR A 28 3.44 -12.55 6.47
C THR A 28 3.73 -11.11 6.06
N ARG A 29 3.93 -10.82 4.76
CA ARG A 29 4.31 -9.47 4.30
C ARG A 29 3.57 -9.07 3.03
N LEU A 30 3.15 -7.82 2.99
CA LEU A 30 2.72 -7.11 1.79
C LEU A 30 3.85 -6.19 1.35
N ARG A 31 4.34 -6.38 0.13
CA ARG A 31 5.42 -5.59 -0.48
C ARG A 31 4.81 -4.70 -1.55
N PHE A 32 4.82 -3.40 -1.30
CA PHE A 32 4.40 -2.39 -2.26
C PHE A 32 5.63 -1.87 -3.00
N THR A 33 5.53 -1.79 -4.32
CA THR A 33 6.46 -1.03 -5.16
C THR A 33 5.74 0.24 -5.54
N LEU A 34 6.30 1.39 -5.19
CA LEU A 34 5.69 2.69 -5.42
C LEU A 34 6.33 3.38 -6.63
N HIS A 35 5.58 4.28 -7.27
CA HIS A 35 6.11 5.14 -8.33
C HIS A 35 7.03 6.21 -7.76
N ASN A 36 6.61 6.82 -6.65
CA ASN A 36 7.41 7.73 -5.87
C ASN A 36 7.45 7.24 -4.42
N GLU A 37 8.66 7.04 -3.92
CA GLU A 37 8.93 6.69 -2.52
C GLU A 37 9.03 7.91 -1.61
N ASP A 38 8.76 9.11 -2.16
CA ASP A 38 8.88 10.38 -1.44
C ASP A 38 7.83 10.49 -0.33
N LYS A 39 8.26 10.05 0.84
CA LYS A 39 7.74 10.45 2.14
C LYS A 39 8.88 11.13 2.88
N ASN A 40 8.94 12.44 2.73
CA ASN A 40 9.54 13.29 3.77
C ASN A 40 8.74 13.16 5.07
#